data_AF-A0A6V7YBL9-F1
#
_entry.id   AF-A0A6V7YBL9-F1
#
_cell.length_a   1.000
_cell.length_b   1.000
_cell.length_c   1.000
_cell.angle_alpha   90.00
_cell.angle_beta   90.00
_cell.angle_gamma   90.00
#
_symmetry.space_group_name_H-M   'P 1'
#
loop_
_entity.id
_entity.type
_entity.pdbx_description
1 polymer ?
#
loop_
_entity_poly.entity_id
_entity_poly.type
_entity_poly.pdbx_seq_one_letter_code
_entity_poly.pdbx_strand_id
1 'polypeptide(L)'
;MRNIYFILLFASILFLTIFKNVKASEGVFMWETWYRISQFKCLKEKYSNEFVIVSANYYDSGNVDINTEINLINARVAGIENVDIYITPCVKPSTEYKLCGDGRSCFYKNNFSFPSIR
;
A
#
# COMPACT_ATOMS: atom_id res chain seq x y z
N MET A 1 -19.97 -38.93 22.78
CA MET A 1 -18.91 -37.92 23.01
C MET A 1 -17.76 -37.97 22.00
N ARG A 2 -17.24 -39.14 21.59
CA ARG A 2 -16.10 -39.25 20.66
C ARG A 2 -16.30 -38.57 19.28
N ASN A 3 -17.52 -38.58 18.73
CA ASN A 3 -17.81 -37.98 17.42
C ASN A 3 -17.86 -36.44 17.43
N ILE A 4 -18.18 -35.82 18.57
CA ILE A 4 -18.26 -34.36 18.68
C ILE A 4 -16.86 -33.74 18.59
N TYR A 5 -15.87 -34.38 19.21
CA TYR A 5 -14.47 -33.95 19.11
C TYR A 5 -13.93 -34.00 17.67
N PHE A 6 -14.29 -35.03 16.90
CA PHE A 6 -13.90 -35.12 15.50
C PHE A 6 -14.53 -34.03 14.63
N ILE A 7 -15.79 -33.71 14.86
CA ILE A 7 -16.50 -32.64 14.13
C ILE A 7 -15.89 -31.28 14.46
N LEU A 8 -15.61 -31.00 15.73
CA LEU A 8 -14.98 -29.75 16.15
C LEU A 8 -13.55 -29.61 15.62
N LEU A 9 -12.78 -30.71 15.62
CA LEU A 9 -11.44 -30.73 15.05
C LEU A 9 -11.49 -30.43 13.54
N PHE A 10 -12.38 -31.10 12.81
CA PHE A 10 -12.56 -30.88 11.37
C PHE A 10 -13.02 -29.45 11.06
N ALA A 11 -13.98 -28.93 11.82
CA ALA A 11 -14.45 -27.55 11.68
C ALA A 11 -13.32 -26.54 11.96
N SER A 12 -12.47 -26.79 12.95
CA SER A 12 -11.34 -25.91 13.26
C SER A 12 -10.28 -25.90 12.15
N ILE A 13 -9.98 -27.07 11.57
CA ILE A 13 -9.05 -27.20 10.43
C ILE A 13 -9.64 -26.50 9.20
N LEU A 14 -10.95 -26.70 8.94
CA LEU A 14 -11.65 -26.04 7.83
C LEU A 14 -11.68 -24.52 8.00
N PHE A 15 -11.90 -24.03 9.22
CA PHE A 15 -11.84 -22.60 9.51
C PHE A 15 -10.43 -22.06 9.27
N LEU A 16 -9.39 -22.73 9.77
CA LEU A 16 -8.00 -22.32 9.58
C LEU A 16 -7.55 -22.33 8.11
N THR A 17 -8.09 -23.19 7.26
CA THR A 17 -7.77 -23.21 5.82
C THR A 17 -8.53 -22.13 5.03
N ILE A 18 -9.77 -21.79 5.43
CA ILE A 18 -10.55 -20.74 4.76
C ILE A 18 -9.95 -19.35 5.02
N PHE A 19 -9.49 -19.06 6.25
CA PHE A 19 -8.96 -17.74 6.61
C PHE A 19 -7.47 -17.52 6.28
N LYS A 20 -6.75 -18.54 5.77
CA LYS A 20 -5.35 -18.41 5.38
C LYS A 20 -5.09 -17.78 4.00
N ASN A 21 -6.12 -17.26 3.33
CA ASN A 21 -5.97 -16.63 2.01
C ASN A 21 -5.59 -15.14 2.07
N VAL A 22 -4.69 -14.75 2.97
CA VAL A 22 -4.06 -13.43 2.90
C VAL A 22 -2.80 -13.58 2.04
N LYS A 23 -2.81 -12.97 0.85
CA LYS A 23 -1.74 -13.11 -0.15
C LYS A 23 -0.44 -12.39 0.26
N ALA A 24 -0.55 -11.39 1.13
CA ALA A 24 0.55 -10.66 1.75
C ALA A 24 0.06 -9.97 3.03
N SER A 25 0.85 -10.07 4.08
CA SER A 25 0.55 -9.61 5.44
C SER A 25 1.57 -8.61 5.97
N GLU A 26 2.81 -8.67 5.47
CA GLU A 26 3.89 -7.77 5.86
C GLU A 26 4.42 -6.98 4.65
N GLY A 27 4.55 -5.66 4.82
CA GLY A 27 4.98 -4.79 3.74
C GLY A 27 5.53 -3.47 4.23
N VAL A 28 6.13 -2.72 3.32
CA VAL A 28 6.78 -1.44 3.62
C VAL A 28 6.29 -0.35 2.68
N PHE A 29 6.21 0.86 3.23
CA PHE A 29 5.94 2.07 2.46
C PHE A 29 7.26 2.75 2.08
N MET A 30 7.38 3.10 0.80
CA MET A 30 8.58 3.66 0.18
C MET A 30 8.37 5.15 -0.10
N TRP A 31 9.06 6.00 0.65
CA TRP A 31 8.90 7.45 0.64
C TRP A 31 9.68 8.17 -0.47
N GLU A 32 10.81 7.60 -0.90
CA GLU A 32 11.70 8.25 -1.86
C GLU A 32 11.20 8.08 -3.30
N THR A 33 11.64 9.00 -4.16
CA THR A 33 11.27 8.99 -5.57
C THR A 33 11.92 7.84 -6.33
N TRP A 34 13.10 7.37 -5.92
CA TRP A 34 13.86 6.38 -6.68
C TRP A 34 14.51 5.30 -5.82
N TYR A 35 14.29 4.05 -6.20
CA TYR A 35 14.89 2.88 -5.59
C TYR A 35 15.44 1.89 -6.62
N ARG A 36 16.60 1.30 -6.30
CA ARG A 36 17.28 0.28 -7.10
C ARG A 36 16.73 -1.11 -6.82
N ILE A 37 16.87 -2.02 -7.79
CA ILE A 37 16.53 -3.45 -7.65
C ILE A 37 17.17 -4.07 -6.40
N SER A 38 18.43 -3.72 -6.08
CA SER A 38 19.14 -4.26 -4.90
C SER A 38 18.48 -3.88 -3.58
N GLN A 39 17.82 -2.71 -3.50
CA GLN A 39 17.09 -2.28 -2.30
C GLN A 39 15.82 -3.13 -2.13
N PHE A 40 15.07 -3.38 -3.21
CA PHE A 40 13.92 -4.27 -3.17
C PHE A 40 14.29 -5.72 -2.85
N LYS A 41 15.42 -6.22 -3.38
CA LYS A 41 15.95 -7.54 -2.99
C LYS A 41 16.27 -7.59 -1.49
N CYS A 42 16.88 -6.55 -0.96
CA CYS A 42 17.16 -6.44 0.48
C CYS A 42 15.86 -6.53 1.30
N LEU A 43 14.80 -5.82 0.91
CA LEU A 43 13.49 -5.89 1.57
C LEU A 43 12.91 -7.30 1.56
N LYS A 44 12.90 -7.95 0.39
CA LYS A 44 12.37 -9.30 0.25
C LYS A 44 13.19 -10.35 1.03
N GLU A 45 14.51 -10.32 0.90
CA GLU A 45 15.39 -11.37 1.40
C GLU A 45 15.73 -11.22 2.88
N LYS A 46 15.90 -9.98 3.38
CA LYS A 46 16.29 -9.74 4.78
C LYS A 46 15.13 -9.45 5.71
N TYR A 47 14.07 -8.84 5.21
CA TYR A 47 12.94 -8.38 6.01
C TYR A 47 11.65 -9.13 5.68
N SER A 48 11.71 -10.10 4.76
CA SER A 48 10.58 -10.97 4.39
C SER A 48 9.33 -10.20 3.94
N ASN A 49 9.49 -8.98 3.43
CA ASN A 49 8.37 -8.18 2.96
C ASN A 49 7.67 -8.86 1.77
N GLU A 50 6.37 -9.04 1.90
CA GLU A 50 5.48 -9.69 0.93
C GLU A 50 4.81 -8.68 -0.01
N PHE A 51 4.74 -7.42 0.41
CA PHE A 51 4.26 -6.30 -0.42
C PHE A 51 5.05 -5.00 -0.20
N VAL A 52 5.00 -4.10 -1.16
CA VAL A 52 5.53 -2.72 -1.03
C VAL A 52 4.51 -1.72 -1.56
N ILE A 53 4.48 -0.55 -0.94
CA ILE A 53 3.71 0.60 -1.42
C ILE A 53 4.70 1.68 -1.85
N VAL A 54 4.63 2.12 -3.11
CA VAL A 54 5.50 3.18 -3.63
C VAL A 54 4.74 4.51 -3.75
N SER A 55 5.37 5.61 -3.37
CA SER A 55 4.80 6.94 -3.64
C SER A 55 4.73 7.19 -5.15
N ALA A 56 3.57 7.67 -5.63
CA ALA A 56 3.33 8.01 -7.03
C ALA A 56 3.45 9.48 -7.36
N ASN A 57 3.58 10.35 -6.36
CA ASN A 57 3.62 11.79 -6.59
C ASN A 57 4.66 12.47 -5.72
N TYR A 58 5.13 13.61 -6.20
CA TYR A 58 5.89 14.54 -5.38
C TYR A 58 4.97 15.07 -4.28
N TYR A 59 5.45 14.98 -3.04
CA TYR A 59 4.71 15.29 -1.81
C TYR A 59 4.01 16.67 -1.84
N ASP A 60 4.57 17.61 -2.59
CA ASP A 60 4.21 19.02 -2.56
C ASP A 60 3.49 19.52 -3.81
N SER A 61 3.37 18.74 -4.89
CA SER A 61 2.89 19.28 -6.18
C SER A 61 1.81 18.46 -6.87
N GLY A 62 1.50 17.25 -6.37
CA GLY A 62 0.43 16.41 -6.94
C GLY A 62 0.77 15.87 -8.32
N ASN A 63 1.91 16.29 -8.88
CA ASN A 63 2.49 15.77 -10.09
C ASN A 63 2.94 14.34 -9.85
N VAL A 64 2.59 13.48 -10.81
CA VAL A 64 3.02 12.08 -10.81
C VAL A 64 4.54 12.04 -10.93
N ASP A 65 5.20 11.30 -10.05
CA ASP A 65 6.63 11.05 -10.11
C ASP A 65 6.92 10.09 -11.27
N ILE A 66 7.78 10.52 -12.20
CA ILE A 66 8.21 9.73 -13.36
C ILE A 66 8.91 8.42 -12.95
N ASN A 67 9.52 8.39 -11.76
CA ASN A 67 10.22 7.21 -11.25
C ASN A 67 9.28 6.17 -10.65
N THR A 68 7.99 6.48 -10.49
CA THR A 68 6.99 5.53 -9.98
C THR A 68 7.02 4.24 -10.79
N GLU A 69 6.92 4.34 -12.12
CA GLU A 69 6.94 3.19 -13.02
C GLU A 69 8.22 2.36 -12.87
N ILE A 70 9.37 3.03 -12.74
CA ILE A 70 10.67 2.39 -12.54
C ILE A 70 10.70 1.62 -11.21
N ASN A 71 10.14 2.19 -10.14
CA ASN A 71 10.06 1.53 -8.84
C ASN A 71 9.16 0.28 -8.90
N LEU A 72 8.03 0.33 -9.62
CA LEU A 72 7.20 -0.85 -9.84
C LEU A 72 7.94 -1.96 -10.57
N ILE A 73 8.65 -1.61 -11.65
CA ILE A 73 9.44 -2.58 -12.43
C ILE A 73 10.55 -3.18 -11.55
N ASN A 74 11.29 -2.34 -10.82
CA ASN A 74 12.39 -2.78 -9.98
C ASN A 74 11.92 -3.70 -8.84
N ALA A 75 10.78 -3.40 -8.22
CA ALA A 75 10.18 -4.25 -7.18
C ALA A 75 9.78 -5.62 -7.72
N ARG A 76 9.14 -5.66 -8.90
CA ARG A 76 8.73 -6.91 -9.56
C ARG A 76 9.93 -7.75 -10.01
N VAL A 77 10.96 -7.12 -10.57
CA VAL A 77 12.22 -7.81 -10.94
C VAL A 77 12.96 -8.35 -9.71
N ALA A 78 12.83 -7.69 -8.55
CA ALA A 78 13.31 -8.21 -7.27
C ALA A 78 12.42 -9.32 -6.68
N GLY A 79 11.29 -9.62 -7.32
CA GLY A 79 10.38 -10.70 -6.97
C GLY A 79 9.33 -10.32 -5.92
N ILE A 80 9.08 -9.03 -5.69
CA ILE A 80 7.94 -8.59 -4.88
C ILE A 80 6.74 -8.45 -5.82
N GLU A 81 5.76 -9.35 -5.69
CA GLU A 81 4.61 -9.41 -6.61
C GLU A 81 3.50 -8.41 -6.25
N ASN A 82 3.33 -8.15 -4.95
CA ASN A 82 2.30 -7.24 -4.45
C ASN A 82 2.93 -5.83 -4.33
N VAL A 83 2.76 -5.03 -5.37
CA VAL A 83 3.30 -3.67 -5.45
C VAL A 83 2.14 -2.71 -5.67
N ASP A 84 1.84 -1.94 -4.64
CA ASP A 84 0.79 -0.94 -4.66
C ASP A 84 1.38 0.47 -4.77
N ILE A 85 0.52 1.40 -5.13
CA ILE A 85 0.89 2.79 -5.34
C ILE A 85 0.11 3.64 -4.33
N TYR A 86 0.80 4.58 -3.69
CA TYR A 86 0.18 5.61 -2.89
C TYR A 86 0.30 6.98 -3.56
N ILE A 87 -0.82 7.68 -3.65
CA ILE A 87 -0.86 9.05 -4.14
C ILE A 87 -1.19 9.93 -2.95
N THR A 88 -0.27 10.81 -2.57
CA THR A 88 -0.50 11.81 -1.53
C THR A 88 -1.67 12.70 -1.95
N PRO A 89 -2.75 12.80 -1.16
CA PRO A 89 -3.92 13.56 -1.55
C PRO A 89 -3.59 15.04 -1.68
N CYS A 90 -3.89 15.62 -2.84
CA CYS A 90 -3.69 17.04 -3.10
C CYS A 90 -4.92 17.83 -2.64
N VAL A 91 -4.91 18.31 -1.40
CA VAL A 91 -6.08 19.01 -0.85
C VAL A 91 -5.82 20.52 -0.97
N LYS A 92 -6.52 21.18 -1.91
CA LYS A 92 -6.41 22.61 -2.24
C LYS A 92 -5.14 22.96 -3.02
N PRO A 93 -5.11 22.72 -4.36
CA PRO A 93 -4.05 23.24 -5.19
C PRO A 93 -4.05 24.77 -5.09
N SER A 94 -2.89 25.37 -4.78
CA SER A 94 -2.72 26.80 -5.09
C SER A 94 -2.87 26.96 -6.60
N THR A 95 -3.85 27.76 -7.05
CA THR A 95 -4.02 28.08 -8.48
C THR A 95 -2.81 28.79 -9.07
N GLU A 96 -1.97 29.36 -8.22
CA GLU A 96 -0.77 30.13 -8.60
C GLU A 96 0.51 29.28 -8.58
N TYR A 97 0.65 28.36 -7.63
CA TYR A 97 1.90 27.61 -7.40
C TYR A 97 1.84 26.14 -7.80
N LYS A 98 0.65 25.60 -8.17
CA LYS A 98 0.44 24.15 -8.42
C LYS A 98 0.97 23.25 -7.29
N LEU A 99 1.05 23.80 -6.08
CA LEU A 99 1.45 23.06 -4.89
C LEU A 99 0.22 22.44 -4.24
N CYS A 100 0.34 21.21 -3.77
CA CYS A 100 -0.66 20.54 -2.97
C CYS A 100 -0.69 21.13 -1.57
N GLY A 101 -1.88 21.58 -1.15
CA GLY A 101 -2.11 21.95 0.23
C GLY A 101 -2.06 20.73 1.16
N ASP A 102 -1.65 20.98 2.39
CA ASP A 102 -1.67 19.98 3.46
C ASP A 102 -3.14 19.64 3.80
N GLY A 103 -3.54 18.38 3.72
CA GLY A 103 -4.87 17.91 4.09
C GLY A 103 -5.26 18.24 5.54
N ARG A 104 -4.29 18.45 6.45
CA ARG A 104 -4.53 18.95 7.81
C ARG A 104 -5.15 20.35 7.82
N SER A 105 -4.86 21.17 6.81
CA SER A 105 -5.45 22.50 6.66
C SER A 105 -6.95 22.46 6.34
N CYS A 106 -7.47 21.32 5.85
CA CYS A 106 -8.88 21.14 5.54
C CYS A 106 -9.73 20.73 6.74
N PHE A 107 -9.13 20.27 7.85
CA PHE A 107 -9.87 19.96 9.08
C PHE A 107 -10.36 21.20 9.84
N TYR A 108 -9.77 22.37 9.59
CA TYR A 108 -10.12 23.61 10.28
C TYR A 108 -11.22 24.44 9.59
N LYS A 109 -11.73 23.99 8.44
CA LYS A 109 -12.82 24.68 7.71
C LYS A 109 -13.83 23.67 7.15
N ASN A 110 -14.80 23.32 7.99
CA ASN A 110 -16.18 22.88 7.67
C ASN A 110 -16.39 21.78 6.60
N ASN A 111 -16.96 20.66 7.04
CA ASN A 111 -17.81 19.73 6.27
C ASN A 111 -17.25 19.20 4.94
N PHE A 112 -16.31 18.27 5.00
CA PHE A 112 -16.03 17.38 3.87
C PHE A 112 -17.01 16.21 3.87
N SER A 113 -18.03 16.27 3.02
CA SER A 113 -18.80 15.09 2.59
C SER A 113 -18.04 14.40 1.46
N PHE A 114 -17.54 13.19 1.70
CA PHE A 114 -17.06 12.33 0.61
C PHE A 114 -18.26 11.95 -0.27
N PRO A 115 -18.23 12.17 -1.60
CA PRO A 115 -19.23 11.59 -2.47
C PRO A 115 -19.06 10.08 -2.39
N SER A 116 -20.11 9.37 -1.96
CA SER A 116 -20.11 7.90 -1.97
C SER A 116 -19.98 7.46 -3.43
N ILE A 117 -18.92 6.73 -3.74
CA ILE A 117 -18.80 6.03 -5.03
C ILE A 117 -19.91 4.98 -5.03
N ARG A 118 -20.86 5.13 -5.95
CA ARG A 118 -21.96 4.20 -6.22
C ARG A 118 -21.63 3.41 -7.48
#